data_AF-A0A2V7Y9K9-F1
#
_entry.id   AF-A0A2V7Y9K9-F1
#
_cell.length_a   1.000
_cell.length_b   1.000
_cell.length_c   1.000
_cell.angle_alpha   90.00
_cell.angle_beta   90.00
_cell.angle_gamma   90.00
#
_symmetry.space_group_name_H-M   'P 1'
#
loop_
_entity.id
_entity.type
_entity.pdbx_description
1 polymer ?
#
loop_
_entity_poly.entity_id
_entity_poly.type
_entity_poly.pdbx_seq_one_letter_code
_entity_poly.pdbx_strand_id
1 'polypeptide(L)'
;MSFSDVLKKFVVFDDDRPEPRPTSVPDAPPVPPAGAASPSPAAPQLADFDFADLYQKGGIPPAALTAEQALEILGSLPKELSPETQRQVFKELLRAKGATLGVPPEAAMEDARRKIDILSAEAKAIPEKLAEFTSSMESEIENLEEQIRERKKAIDDVKEGQQQAIKKCHSEIERLTRVLQLLQTPGGRAE
;
A
#
# COMPACT_ATOMS: atom_id res chain seq x y z
N MET A 1 -59.93 11.71 11.43
CA MET A 1 -58.90 10.73 11.85
C MET A 1 -57.61 11.14 11.17
N SER A 2 -56.55 11.38 11.95
CA SER A 2 -55.26 11.82 11.40
C SER A 2 -54.59 10.66 10.67
N PHE A 3 -53.87 10.92 9.58
CA PHE A 3 -53.15 9.89 8.82
C PHE A 3 -52.09 9.18 9.71
N SER A 4 -51.58 9.86 10.74
CA SER A 4 -50.72 9.27 11.77
C SER A 4 -51.43 8.21 12.63
N ASP A 5 -52.76 8.25 12.76
CA ASP A 5 -53.52 7.25 13.53
C ASP A 5 -53.76 5.97 12.72
N VAL A 6 -53.79 6.07 11.38
CA VAL A 6 -53.93 4.91 10.48
C VAL A 6 -52.62 4.14 10.39
N LEU A 7 -51.48 4.84 10.40
CA LEU A 7 -50.16 4.20 10.38
C LEU A 7 -49.80 3.54 11.72
N LYS A 8 -50.27 4.06 12.87
CA LYS A 8 -50.07 3.40 14.17
C LYS A 8 -50.91 2.13 14.35
N LYS A 9 -52.06 2.03 13.67
CA LYS A 9 -52.92 0.84 13.75
C LYS A 9 -52.44 -0.35 12.91
N PHE A 10 -51.50 -0.13 11.99
CA PHE A 10 -50.91 -1.20 11.17
C PHE A 10 -49.60 -1.78 11.73
N VAL A 11 -49.12 -1.27 12.87
CA VAL A 11 -47.99 -1.83 13.63
C VAL A 11 -48.48 -2.44 14.93
N VAL A 12 -49.51 -3.28 14.84
CA VAL A 12 -49.76 -4.34 15.83
C VAL A 12 -49.70 -5.62 15.03
N PHE A 13 -48.47 -6.09 14.86
CA PHE A 13 -48.20 -7.40 14.29
C PHE A 13 -48.10 -8.34 15.49
N ASP A 14 -49.15 -9.15 15.66
CA ASP A 14 -49.19 -10.29 16.57
C ASP A 14 -47.89 -11.10 16.51
N ASP A 15 -47.29 -11.30 17.68
CA ASP A 15 -46.11 -12.13 17.98
C ASP A 15 -46.49 -13.63 18.04
N ASP A 16 -47.39 -14.06 17.15
CA ASP A 16 -47.89 -15.44 17.06
C ASP A 16 -48.07 -15.86 15.60
N ARG A 17 -47.09 -15.45 14.78
CA ARG A 17 -47.02 -15.85 13.38
C ARG A 17 -46.31 -17.21 13.32
N PRO A 18 -46.94 -18.26 12.73
CA PRO A 18 -46.24 -19.53 12.52
C PRO A 18 -44.94 -19.25 11.78
N GLU A 19 -43.84 -19.80 12.29
CA GLU A 19 -42.49 -19.57 11.74
C GLU A 19 -42.57 -19.58 10.21
N PRO A 20 -42.23 -18.46 9.54
CA PRO A 20 -42.23 -18.43 8.10
C PRO A 20 -41.21 -19.47 7.67
N ARG A 21 -41.68 -20.54 7.01
CA ARG A 21 -40.83 -21.43 6.21
C ARG A 21 -39.86 -20.54 5.45
N PRO A 22 -38.56 -20.84 5.42
CA PRO A 22 -37.59 -20.01 4.72
C PRO A 22 -38.06 -19.90 3.27
N THR A 23 -38.68 -18.76 2.93
CA THR A 23 -38.88 -18.36 1.56
C THR A 23 -37.48 -18.24 1.01
N SER A 24 -37.14 -19.19 0.15
CA SER A 24 -35.96 -19.19 -0.70
C SER A 24 -35.74 -17.75 -1.17
N VAL A 25 -34.74 -17.10 -0.57
CA VAL A 25 -34.31 -15.77 -0.98
C VAL A 25 -34.03 -15.89 -2.47
N PRO A 26 -34.69 -15.12 -3.35
CA PRO A 26 -34.35 -15.11 -4.76
C PRO A 26 -32.87 -14.81 -4.86
N ASP A 27 -32.17 -15.78 -5.45
CA ASP A 27 -30.73 -15.85 -5.70
C ASP A 27 -30.13 -14.45 -5.79
N ALA A 28 -29.62 -13.94 -4.67
CA ALA A 28 -28.91 -12.68 -4.67
C ALA A 28 -27.70 -12.92 -5.58
N PRO A 29 -27.48 -12.11 -6.63
CA PRO A 29 -26.34 -12.31 -7.52
C PRO A 29 -25.09 -12.43 -6.65
N PRO A 30 -24.27 -13.47 -6.86
CA PRO A 30 -23.13 -13.76 -6.00
C PRO A 30 -22.33 -12.48 -5.86
N VAL A 31 -22.25 -11.96 -4.64
CA VAL A 31 -21.36 -10.85 -4.32
C VAL A 31 -19.99 -11.34 -4.79
N PRO A 32 -19.38 -10.73 -5.82
CA PRO A 32 -18.10 -11.19 -6.30
C PRO A 32 -17.17 -11.21 -5.08
N PRO A 33 -16.48 -12.34 -4.82
CA PRO A 33 -15.62 -12.46 -3.67
C PRO A 33 -14.72 -11.24 -3.64
N ALA A 34 -14.70 -10.54 -2.49
CA ALA A 34 -13.85 -9.39 -2.27
C ALA A 34 -12.46 -9.76 -2.79
N GLY A 35 -12.11 -9.21 -3.95
CA GLY A 35 -10.94 -9.63 -4.71
C GLY A 35 -9.77 -9.57 -3.76
N ALA A 36 -9.07 -10.71 -3.60
CA ALA A 36 -7.88 -10.79 -2.79
C ALA A 36 -7.00 -9.60 -3.18
N ALA A 37 -6.81 -8.67 -2.23
CA ALA A 37 -6.02 -7.48 -2.47
C ALA A 37 -4.68 -7.94 -3.04
N SER A 38 -4.39 -7.55 -4.27
CA SER A 38 -3.09 -7.83 -4.88
C SER A 38 -2.03 -7.34 -3.90
N PRO A 39 -1.05 -8.17 -3.54
CA PRO A 39 -0.04 -7.76 -2.57
C PRO A 39 0.67 -6.51 -3.09
N SER A 40 0.60 -5.41 -2.33
CA SER A 40 1.35 -4.20 -2.68
C SER A 40 2.83 -4.56 -2.82
N PRO A 41 3.52 -4.01 -3.83
CA PRO A 41 4.95 -4.20 -3.96
C PRO A 41 5.65 -3.70 -2.71
N ALA A 42 6.53 -4.54 -2.15
CA ALA A 42 7.28 -4.18 -0.97
C ALA A 42 8.19 -2.99 -1.27
N ALA A 43 8.21 -2.01 -0.36
CA ALA A 43 9.10 -0.86 -0.48
C ALA A 43 10.58 -1.32 -0.54
N PRO A 44 11.43 -0.63 -1.30
CA PRO A 44 12.86 -0.90 -1.28
C PRO A 44 13.39 -0.77 0.15
N GLN A 45 14.03 -1.82 0.67
CA GLN A 45 14.66 -1.77 1.99
C GLN A 45 15.98 -1.01 1.89
N LEU A 46 15.94 0.29 2.14
CA LEU A 46 17.11 1.17 2.13
C LEU A 46 17.86 1.23 3.47
N ALA A 47 17.26 0.71 4.55
CA ALA A 47 17.80 0.89 5.91
C ALA A 47 18.87 -0.13 6.29
N ASP A 48 18.81 -1.35 5.72
CA ASP A 48 19.73 -2.43 6.05
C ASP A 48 20.58 -2.78 4.81
N PHE A 49 21.73 -2.11 4.69
CA PHE A 49 22.73 -2.43 3.67
C PHE A 49 23.77 -3.39 4.23
N ASP A 50 23.81 -4.61 3.69
CA ASP A 50 24.96 -5.50 3.87
C ASP A 50 26.03 -5.18 2.82
N PHE A 51 27.13 -4.58 3.28
CA PHE A 51 28.28 -4.25 2.43
C PHE A 51 28.98 -5.50 1.87
N ALA A 52 28.97 -6.62 2.60
CA ALA A 52 29.57 -7.87 2.12
C ALA A 52 28.82 -8.38 0.88
N ASP A 53 27.48 -8.39 0.94
CA ASP A 53 26.63 -8.74 -0.18
C ASP A 53 26.82 -7.78 -1.36
N LEU A 54 26.98 -6.48 -1.09
CA LEU A 54 27.22 -5.48 -2.13
C LEU A 54 28.53 -5.75 -2.88
N TYR A 55 29.61 -6.01 -2.14
CA TYR A 55 30.92 -6.30 -2.73
C TYR A 55 30.92 -7.63 -3.49
N GLN A 56 30.19 -8.64 -2.98
CA GLN A 56 30.00 -9.91 -3.68
C GLN A 56 29.22 -9.75 -4.98
N LYS A 57 28.14 -8.97 -4.97
CA LYS A 57 27.31 -8.68 -6.16
C LYS A 57 28.10 -7.91 -7.23
N GLY A 58 28.95 -6.97 -6.83
CA GLY A 58 29.82 -6.28 -7.77
C GLY A 58 31.10 -7.05 -8.13
N GLY A 59 31.23 -8.32 -7.72
CA GLY A 59 32.26 -9.23 -8.19
C GLY A 59 33.67 -8.88 -7.75
N ILE A 60 33.84 -8.27 -6.57
CA ILE A 60 35.19 -8.03 -6.03
C ILE A 60 35.82 -9.39 -5.68
N PRO A 61 36.96 -9.75 -6.29
CA PRO A 61 37.66 -10.96 -5.92
C PRO A 61 38.20 -10.83 -4.48
N PRO A 62 38.17 -11.91 -3.69
CA PRO A 62 38.71 -11.87 -2.33
C PRO A 62 40.21 -11.51 -2.35
N ALA A 63 40.58 -10.46 -1.64
CA ALA A 63 41.97 -10.04 -1.51
C ALA A 63 42.62 -10.69 -0.27
N ALA A 64 43.88 -11.12 -0.40
CA ALA A 64 44.63 -11.67 0.74
C ALA A 64 44.92 -10.61 1.82
N LEU A 65 45.11 -9.35 1.39
CA LEU A 65 45.22 -8.17 2.25
C LEU A 65 44.10 -7.19 1.87
N THR A 66 43.09 -7.07 2.72
CA THR A 66 41.89 -6.26 2.41
C THR A 66 41.98 -4.82 2.93
N ALA A 67 41.16 -3.94 2.39
CA ALA A 67 41.00 -2.57 2.87
C ALA A 67 40.53 -2.50 4.34
N GLU A 68 39.69 -3.44 4.79
CA GLU A 68 39.21 -3.51 6.18
C GLU A 68 40.35 -3.84 7.13
N GLN A 69 41.21 -4.78 6.76
CA GLN A 69 42.41 -5.09 7.53
C GLN A 69 43.37 -3.91 7.59
N ALA A 70 43.44 -3.09 6.53
CA ALA A 70 44.21 -1.85 6.52
C ALA A 70 43.57 -0.80 7.45
N LEU A 71 42.24 -0.66 7.45
CA LEU A 71 41.52 0.23 8.38
C LEU A 71 41.70 -0.18 9.84
N GLU A 72 41.73 -1.48 10.13
CA GLU A 72 42.01 -2.01 11.47
C GLU A 72 43.42 -1.62 11.94
N ILE A 73 44.44 -1.77 11.08
CA ILE A 73 45.80 -1.32 11.38
C ILE A 73 45.81 0.19 11.66
N LEU A 74 45.14 0.98 10.82
CA LEU A 74 45.08 2.43 10.98
C LEU A 74 44.41 2.82 12.30
N GLY A 75 43.33 2.12 12.68
CA GLY A 75 42.62 2.32 13.94
C GLY A 75 43.40 1.92 15.19
N SER A 76 44.39 1.02 15.05
CA SER A 76 45.27 0.60 16.16
C SER A 76 46.41 1.58 16.48
N LEU A 77 46.63 2.59 15.62
CA LEU A 77 47.72 3.55 15.81
C LEU A 77 47.37 4.59 16.90
N PRO A 78 48.34 5.01 17.73
CA PRO A 78 48.13 6.07 18.71
C PRO A 78 47.72 7.39 18.05
N LYS A 79 46.71 8.06 18.63
CA LYS A 79 46.14 9.31 18.09
C LYS A 79 47.04 10.52 18.38
N GLU A 80 47.98 10.39 19.32
CA GLU A 80 48.91 11.44 19.76
C GLU A 80 50.07 11.65 18.77
N LEU A 81 50.28 10.70 17.85
CA LEU A 81 51.32 10.81 16.82
C LEU A 81 50.97 11.89 15.80
N SER A 82 52.00 12.58 15.29
CA SER A 82 51.82 13.49 14.17
C SER A 82 51.28 12.73 12.95
N PRO A 83 50.48 13.39 12.07
CA PRO A 83 49.89 12.72 10.91
C PRO A 83 50.96 12.18 9.94
N GLU A 84 52.13 12.81 9.89
CA GLU A 84 53.25 12.33 9.10
C GLU A 84 53.85 11.05 9.67
N THR A 85 54.08 11.00 10.98
CA THR A 85 54.55 9.79 11.68
C THR A 85 53.54 8.65 11.57
N GLN A 86 52.23 8.93 11.73
CA GLN A 86 51.17 7.92 11.55
C GLN A 86 51.21 7.30 10.15
N ARG A 87 51.38 8.10 9.10
CA ARG A 87 51.50 7.61 7.71
C ARG A 87 52.73 6.72 7.52
N GLN A 88 53.87 7.08 8.10
CA GLN A 88 55.08 6.27 8.00
C GLN A 88 54.91 4.93 8.71
N VAL A 89 54.43 4.95 9.97
CA VAL A 89 54.18 3.72 10.75
C VAL A 89 53.15 2.84 10.04
N PHE A 90 52.06 3.41 9.54
CA PHE A 90 51.04 2.69 8.78
C PHE A 90 51.60 1.98 7.54
N LYS A 91 52.44 2.68 6.75
CA LYS A 91 53.08 2.10 5.55
C LYS A 91 54.00 0.93 5.90
N GLU A 92 54.80 1.07 6.95
CA GLU A 92 55.69 -0.01 7.39
C GLU A 92 54.92 -1.22 7.92
N LEU A 93 53.84 -1.00 8.69
CA LEU A 93 52.97 -2.08 9.15
C LEU A 93 52.27 -2.80 8.00
N LEU A 94 51.75 -2.05 7.02
CA LEU A 94 51.15 -2.63 5.82
C LEU A 94 52.17 -3.43 5.01
N ARG A 95 53.39 -2.90 4.82
CA ARG A 95 54.46 -3.62 4.13
C ARG A 95 54.82 -4.90 4.87
N ALA A 96 54.96 -4.86 6.19
CA ALA A 96 55.26 -6.03 7.00
C ALA A 96 54.16 -7.11 6.89
N LYS A 97 52.88 -6.72 7.02
CA LYS A 97 51.74 -7.65 6.89
C LYS A 97 51.58 -8.19 5.47
N GLY A 98 51.83 -7.36 4.45
CA GLY A 98 51.86 -7.80 3.06
C GLY A 98 52.95 -8.86 2.82
N ALA A 99 54.16 -8.63 3.35
CA ALA A 99 55.27 -9.57 3.24
C ALA A 99 54.96 -10.94 3.87
N THR A 100 54.26 -11.00 5.01
CA THR A 100 53.86 -12.29 5.63
C THR A 100 52.83 -13.04 4.80
N LEU A 101 52.02 -12.34 4.01
CA LEU A 101 50.98 -12.91 3.15
C LEU A 101 51.47 -13.13 1.70
N GLY A 102 52.71 -12.73 1.37
CA GLY A 102 53.25 -12.79 0.02
C GLY A 102 52.58 -11.84 -0.97
N VAL A 103 51.94 -10.77 -0.49
CA VAL A 103 51.23 -9.77 -1.31
C VAL A 103 51.81 -8.37 -1.12
N PRO A 104 51.88 -7.56 -2.19
CA PRO A 104 52.32 -6.17 -2.10
C PRO A 104 51.31 -5.32 -1.31
N PRO A 105 51.74 -4.27 -0.58
CA PRO A 105 50.82 -3.37 0.13
C PRO A 105 49.85 -2.64 -0.82
N GLU A 106 50.21 -2.51 -2.09
CA GLU A 106 49.37 -1.99 -3.17
C GLU A 106 48.07 -2.82 -3.35
N ALA A 107 48.06 -4.11 -2.99
CA ALA A 107 46.87 -4.95 -3.06
C ALA A 107 45.71 -4.41 -2.20
N ALA A 108 46.01 -3.87 -1.01
CA ALA A 108 45.00 -3.25 -0.16
C ALA A 108 44.44 -1.96 -0.76
N MET A 109 45.27 -1.21 -1.49
CA MET A 109 44.84 0.01 -2.18
C MET A 109 43.94 -0.33 -3.38
N GLU A 110 44.28 -1.37 -4.13
CA GLU A 110 43.44 -1.85 -5.23
C GLU A 110 42.08 -2.36 -4.73
N ASP A 111 42.07 -3.14 -3.64
CA ASP A 111 40.83 -3.60 -3.00
C ASP A 111 39.95 -2.41 -2.55
N ALA A 112 40.55 -1.43 -1.86
CA ALA A 112 39.86 -0.20 -1.45
C ALA A 112 39.27 0.56 -2.65
N ARG A 113 40.03 0.69 -3.75
CA ARG A 113 39.55 1.36 -4.97
C ARG A 113 38.35 0.64 -5.57
N ARG A 114 38.39 -0.69 -5.70
CA ARG A 114 37.27 -1.48 -6.23
C ARG A 114 36.01 -1.31 -5.36
N LYS A 115 36.17 -1.33 -4.04
CA LYS A 115 35.06 -1.10 -3.09
C LYS A 115 34.48 0.30 -3.25
N ILE A 116 35.32 1.34 -3.36
CA ILE A 116 34.87 2.71 -3.61
C ILE A 116 34.11 2.83 -4.92
N ASP A 117 34.60 2.19 -5.99
CA ASP A 117 33.95 2.23 -7.30
C ASP A 117 32.55 1.60 -7.25
N ILE A 118 32.38 0.46 -6.56
CA ILE A 118 31.08 -0.17 -6.34
C ILE A 118 30.16 0.69 -5.48
N LEU A 119 30.65 1.19 -4.35
CA LEU A 119 29.86 2.04 -3.47
C LEU A 119 29.40 3.31 -4.19
N SER A 120 30.26 3.89 -5.03
CA SER A 120 29.94 5.07 -5.82
C SER A 120 28.91 4.75 -6.90
N ALA A 121 28.98 3.58 -7.53
CA ALA A 121 27.98 3.13 -8.49
C ALA A 121 26.62 2.89 -7.82
N GLU A 122 26.59 2.21 -6.67
CA GLU A 122 25.35 1.96 -5.94
C GLU A 122 24.73 3.26 -5.43
N ALA A 123 25.53 4.17 -4.88
CA ALA A 123 25.06 5.48 -4.44
C ALA A 123 24.42 6.31 -5.56
N LYS A 124 24.90 6.16 -6.81
CA LYS A 124 24.29 6.77 -7.99
C LYS A 124 23.01 6.07 -8.44
N ALA A 125 22.93 4.75 -8.29
CA ALA A 125 21.76 3.95 -8.67
C ALA A 125 20.58 4.10 -7.69
N ILE A 126 20.84 4.39 -6.41
CA ILE A 126 19.78 4.53 -5.38
C ILE A 126 18.71 5.56 -5.75
N PRO A 127 19.05 6.82 -6.13
CA PRO A 127 18.07 7.81 -6.54
C PRO A 127 17.22 7.38 -7.74
N GLU A 128 17.83 6.69 -8.72
CA GLU A 128 17.14 6.20 -9.91
C GLU A 128 16.10 5.13 -9.54
N LYS A 129 16.53 4.11 -8.77
CA LYS A 129 15.64 3.06 -8.25
C LYS A 129 14.49 3.65 -7.42
N LEU A 130 14.78 4.65 -6.60
CA LEU A 130 13.77 5.31 -5.77
C LEU A 130 12.79 6.13 -6.61
N ALA A 131 13.27 6.83 -7.63
CA ALA A 131 12.42 7.59 -8.54
C ALA A 131 11.49 6.66 -9.34
N GLU A 132 12.01 5.55 -9.85
CA GLU A 132 11.22 4.53 -10.55
C GLU A 132 10.14 3.94 -9.64
N PHE A 133 10.49 3.53 -8.42
CA PHE A 133 9.54 3.01 -7.46
C PHE A 133 8.47 4.06 -7.10
N THR A 134 8.88 5.30 -6.83
CA THR A 134 7.96 6.38 -6.49
C THR A 134 6.99 6.67 -7.63
N SER A 135 7.49 6.79 -8.86
CA SER A 135 6.65 7.01 -10.05
C SER A 135 5.65 5.87 -10.27
N SER A 136 6.08 4.61 -10.06
CA SER A 136 5.18 3.46 -10.14
C SER A 136 4.07 3.52 -9.09
N MET A 137 4.41 3.90 -7.85
CA MET A 137 3.42 4.00 -6.76
C MET A 137 2.46 5.17 -6.96
N GLU A 138 2.94 6.31 -7.45
CA GLU A 138 2.09 7.46 -7.78
C GLU A 138 1.08 7.11 -8.88
N SER A 139 1.51 6.40 -9.93
CA SER A 139 0.60 5.93 -10.98
C SER A 139 -0.43 4.92 -10.47
N GLU A 140 -0.04 4.01 -9.57
CA GLU A 140 -0.98 3.07 -8.95
C GLU A 140 -2.02 3.79 -8.09
N ILE A 141 -1.59 4.79 -7.31
CA ILE A 141 -2.48 5.63 -6.51
C ILE A 141 -3.49 6.35 -7.39
N GLU A 142 -3.06 7.00 -8.48
CA GLU A 142 -3.94 7.71 -9.41
C GLU A 142 -5.03 6.79 -9.98
N ASN A 143 -4.63 5.60 -10.42
CA ASN A 143 -5.56 4.59 -10.93
C ASN A 143 -6.57 4.12 -9.86
N LEU A 144 -6.13 3.93 -8.61
CA LEU A 144 -7.02 3.56 -7.50
C LEU A 144 -8.00 4.70 -7.15
N GLU A 145 -7.54 5.96 -7.21
CA GLU A 145 -8.40 7.12 -6.99
C GLU A 145 -9.48 7.27 -8.07
N GLU A 146 -9.14 6.99 -9.33
CA GLU A 146 -10.11 6.96 -10.43
C GLU A 146 -11.18 5.89 -10.18
N GLN A 147 -10.78 4.66 -9.83
CA GLN A 147 -11.72 3.60 -9.48
C GLN A 147 -12.63 3.98 -8.30
N ILE A 148 -12.09 4.61 -7.26
CA ILE A 148 -12.89 5.10 -6.13
C ILE A 148 -13.93 6.12 -6.60
N ARG A 149 -13.55 7.04 -7.51
CA ARG A 149 -14.45 8.06 -8.06
C ARG A 149 -15.59 7.44 -8.85
N GLU A 150 -15.30 6.46 -9.71
CA GLU A 150 -16.31 5.74 -10.47
C GLU A 150 -17.29 4.99 -9.57
N ARG A 151 -16.79 4.29 -8.55
CA ARG A 151 -17.65 3.57 -7.59
C ARG A 151 -18.54 4.50 -6.78
N LYS A 152 -18.03 5.67 -6.37
CA LYS A 152 -18.82 6.70 -5.69
C LYS A 152 -19.95 7.20 -6.59
N LYS A 153 -19.64 7.51 -7.86
CA LYS A 153 -20.66 7.92 -8.84
C LYS A 153 -21.75 6.86 -9.00
N ALA A 154 -21.38 5.59 -9.15
CA ALA A 154 -22.35 4.50 -9.26
C ALA A 154 -23.26 4.38 -8.02
N ILE A 155 -22.73 4.60 -6.81
CA ILE A 155 -23.53 4.64 -5.57
C ILE A 155 -24.53 5.80 -5.60
N ASP A 156 -24.09 6.98 -6.04
CA ASP A 156 -24.95 8.16 -6.10
C ASP A 156 -26.06 7.99 -7.15
N ASP A 157 -25.76 7.41 -8.31
CA ASP A 157 -26.75 7.08 -9.34
C ASP A 157 -27.83 6.11 -8.80
N VAL A 158 -27.42 5.09 -8.03
CA VAL A 158 -28.36 4.15 -7.39
C VAL A 158 -29.21 4.83 -6.32
N LYS A 159 -28.64 5.73 -5.52
CA LYS A 159 -29.40 6.50 -4.52
C LYS A 159 -30.43 7.42 -5.17
N GLU A 160 -30.06 8.09 -6.27
CA GLU A 160 -30.99 8.92 -7.01
C GLU A 160 -32.14 8.06 -7.58
N GLY A 161 -31.81 6.93 -8.22
CA GLY A 161 -32.80 5.98 -8.73
C GLY A 161 -33.75 5.48 -7.63
N GLN A 162 -33.23 5.18 -6.44
CA GLN A 162 -34.04 4.80 -5.27
C GLN A 162 -35.01 5.91 -4.88
N GLN A 163 -34.56 7.16 -4.77
CA GLN A 163 -35.42 8.30 -4.42
C GLN A 163 -36.50 8.54 -5.49
N GLN A 164 -36.16 8.41 -6.77
CA GLN A 164 -37.12 8.52 -7.86
C GLN A 164 -38.17 7.42 -7.80
N ALA A 165 -37.78 6.17 -7.51
CA ALA A 165 -38.70 5.05 -7.34
C ALA A 165 -39.67 5.28 -6.17
N ILE A 166 -39.15 5.71 -5.00
CA ILE A 166 -39.98 6.05 -3.84
C ILE A 166 -41.02 7.14 -4.19
N LYS A 167 -40.59 8.20 -4.89
CA LYS A 167 -41.49 9.27 -5.34
C LYS A 167 -42.61 8.73 -6.24
N LYS A 168 -42.27 7.89 -7.23
CA LYS A 168 -43.26 7.25 -8.11
C LYS A 168 -44.26 6.40 -7.33
N CYS A 169 -43.80 5.60 -6.38
CA CYS A 169 -44.66 4.80 -5.51
C CYS A 169 -45.62 5.69 -4.70
N HIS A 170 -45.13 6.78 -4.09
CA HIS A 170 -45.98 7.72 -3.35
C HIS A 170 -47.04 8.36 -4.25
N SER A 171 -46.66 8.84 -5.44
CA SER A 171 -47.63 9.43 -6.39
C SER A 171 -48.71 8.42 -6.80
N GLU A 172 -48.36 7.15 -6.96
CA GLU A 172 -49.33 6.11 -7.28
C GLU A 172 -50.26 5.78 -6.09
N ILE A 173 -49.71 5.72 -4.87
CA ILE A 173 -50.51 5.56 -3.64
C ILE A 173 -51.53 6.70 -3.52
N GLU A 174 -51.13 7.94 -3.76
CA GLU A 174 -52.04 9.09 -3.76
C GLU A 174 -53.14 8.96 -4.82
N ARG A 175 -52.79 8.52 -6.04
CA ARG A 175 -53.75 8.31 -7.13
C ARG A 175 -54.80 7.25 -6.75
N LEU A 176 -54.34 6.10 -6.24
CA LEU A 176 -55.23 5.02 -5.79
C LEU A 176 -56.10 5.44 -4.61
N THR A 177 -55.56 6.23 -3.68
CA THR A 177 -56.31 6.78 -2.54
C THR A 177 -57.47 7.66 -3.02
N ARG A 178 -57.27 8.51 -4.04
CA ARG A 178 -58.36 9.33 -4.62
C ARG A 178 -59.46 8.46 -5.21
N VAL A 179 -59.11 7.37 -5.90
CA VAL A 179 -60.10 6.41 -6.46
C VAL A 179 -60.92 5.78 -5.33
N LEU A 180 -60.27 5.32 -4.26
CA LEU A 180 -60.96 4.75 -3.10
C LEU A 180 -61.90 5.76 -2.45
N GLN A 181 -61.47 7.02 -2.29
CA GLN A 181 -62.32 8.08 -1.73
C GLN A 181 -63.58 8.33 -2.58
N LEU A 182 -63.47 8.34 -3.91
CA LEU A 182 -64.62 8.50 -4.81
C LEU A 182 -65.62 7.35 -4.67
N LEU A 183 -65.15 6.11 -4.53
CA LEU A 183 -66.00 4.93 -4.35
C LEU A 183 -66.65 4.89 -2.96
N GLN A 184 -65.96 5.40 -1.94
CA GLN A 184 -66.43 5.41 -0.56
C GLN A 184 -67.36 6.58 -0.23
N THR A 185 -67.36 7.65 -1.03
CA THR A 185 -68.29 8.77 -0.83
C THR A 185 -69.68 8.27 -1.20
N PRO A 186 -70.57 8.00 -0.22
CA PRO A 186 -71.90 7.48 -0.52
C PRO A 186 -72.58 8.51 -1.40
N GLY A 187 -73.04 8.10 -2.58
CA GLY A 187 -73.62 8.96 -3.59
C GLY A 187 -74.49 10.02 -2.92
N GLY A 188 -74.01 11.27 -2.94
CA GLY A 188 -74.82 12.41 -2.57
C GLY A 188 -76.07 12.27 -3.43
N ARG A 189 -77.19 11.97 -2.77
CA ARG A 189 -78.49 11.97 -3.42
C ARG A 189 -78.58 13.32 -4.11
N ALA A 190 -78.65 13.27 -5.43
CA ALA A 190 -79.13 14.41 -6.19
C ALA A 190 -80.59 14.60 -5.75
N GLU A 191 -80.80 15.52 -4.80
CA GLU A 191 -82.09 16.20 -4.64
C GLU A 191 -82.21 17.31 -5.70
#